data_AF-A0A7T8KAJ2-F1
#
_entry.id   AF-A0A7T8KAJ2-F1
#
_cell.length_a   1.000
_cell.length_b   1.000
_cell.length_c   1.000
_cell.angle_alpha   90.00
_cell.angle_beta   90.00
_cell.angle_gamma   90.00
#
_symmetry.space_group_name_H-M   'P 1'
#
loop_
_entity.id
_entity.type
_entity.pdbx_description
1 polymer ?
#
loop_
_entity_poly.entity_id
_entity_poly.type
_entity_poly.pdbx_seq_one_letter_code
_entity_poly.pdbx_strand_id
1 'polypeptide(L)'
;IIEEAKRSIHDALCVVRNLVRDSRIVYGGGAAEISCSVAVGKEADKIKTIEQYAFRAFADALECIPIALAENCGMDPIVTLTEVKSKQISENNPALGINCMDADCNGKRGIIHRLQRFYHQRKNSTELEI
;
A
#
# COMPACT_ATOMS: atom_id res chain seq x y z
N ILE A 1 -19.99 -16.38 14.65
CA ILE A 1 -20.12 -16.82 13.25
C ILE A 1 -21.18 -16.00 12.50
N ILE A 2 -22.43 -15.92 12.98
CA ILE A 2 -23.51 -15.16 12.29
C ILE A 2 -23.20 -13.66 12.20
N GLU A 3 -22.72 -13.03 13.27
CA GLU A 3 -22.33 -11.60 13.25
C GLU A 3 -21.16 -11.32 12.29
N GLU A 4 -20.17 -12.23 12.23
CA GLU A 4 -19.05 -12.12 11.31
C GLU A 4 -19.49 -12.25 9.84
N ALA A 5 -20.43 -13.16 9.57
CA ALA A 5 -21.03 -13.29 8.24
C ALA A 5 -21.79 -12.02 7.83
N LYS A 6 -22.56 -11.42 8.75
CA LYS A 6 -23.25 -10.14 8.51
C LYS A 6 -22.27 -9.00 8.22
N ARG A 7 -21.15 -8.95 8.96
CA ARG A 7 -20.09 -7.94 8.74
C ARG A 7 -19.39 -8.14 7.39
N SER A 8 -19.02 -9.37 7.05
CA SER A 8 -18.40 -9.71 5.77
C SER A 8 -19.30 -9.35 4.58
N ILE A 9 -20.60 -9.62 4.67
CA ILE A 9 -21.58 -9.22 3.63
C ILE A 9 -21.69 -7.69 3.55
N HIS A 10 -21.74 -7.00 4.68
CA HIS A 10 -21.80 -5.54 4.70
C HIS A 10 -20.56 -4.92 4.06
N ASP A 11 -19.37 -5.45 4.33
CA ASP A 11 -18.11 -5.00 3.74
C ASP A 11 -18.10 -5.26 2.22
N ALA A 12 -18.53 -6.45 1.78
CA ALA A 12 -18.65 -6.77 0.35
C ALA A 12 -19.60 -5.80 -0.39
N LEU A 13 -20.78 -5.53 0.19
CA LEU A 13 -21.73 -4.57 -0.36
C LEU A 13 -21.15 -3.15 -0.40
N CYS A 14 -20.38 -2.75 0.61
CA CYS A 14 -19.68 -1.47 0.62
C CYS A 14 -18.64 -1.38 -0.50
N VAL A 15 -17.88 -2.46 -0.77
CA VAL A 15 -16.91 -2.48 -1.87
C VAL A 15 -17.62 -2.33 -3.22
N VAL A 16 -18.69 -3.09 -3.45
CA VAL A 16 -19.48 -3.07 -4.69
C VAL A 16 -20.15 -1.71 -4.90
N ARG A 17 -20.83 -1.18 -3.87
CA ARG A 17 -21.45 0.16 -3.94
C ARG A 17 -20.44 1.21 -4.34
N ASN A 18 -19.27 1.16 -3.73
CA ASN A 18 -18.27 2.13 -4.05
C ASN A 18 -17.77 1.89 -5.50
N LEU A 19 -17.67 0.65 -6.00
CA LEU A 19 -17.12 0.33 -7.33
C LEU A 19 -18.01 0.88 -8.45
N VAL A 20 -19.32 0.91 -8.19
CA VAL A 20 -20.29 1.57 -9.06
C VAL A 20 -20.09 3.10 -9.09
N ARG A 21 -19.67 3.72 -7.98
CA ARG A 21 -19.43 5.17 -7.91
C ARG A 21 -18.13 5.61 -8.58
N ASP A 22 -17.08 4.80 -8.46
CA ASP A 22 -15.77 5.08 -9.06
C ASP A 22 -15.10 3.75 -9.42
N SER A 23 -14.71 3.58 -10.69
CA SER A 23 -14.09 2.35 -11.19
C SER A 23 -12.58 2.31 -10.99
N ARG A 24 -11.97 3.36 -10.41
CA ARG A 24 -10.52 3.40 -10.17
C ARG A 24 -10.10 2.49 -9.02
N ILE A 25 -9.28 1.51 -9.37
CA ILE A 25 -8.69 0.53 -8.45
C ILE A 25 -7.18 0.71 -8.36
N VAL A 26 -6.63 0.36 -7.20
CA VAL A 26 -5.20 0.21 -6.94
C VAL A 26 -4.94 -1.18 -6.43
N TYR A 27 -3.72 -1.69 -6.64
CA TYR A 27 -3.32 -2.98 -6.12
C TYR A 27 -2.98 -2.84 -4.64
N GLY A 28 -3.54 -3.74 -3.81
CA GLY A 28 -3.26 -3.81 -2.38
C GLY A 28 -1.99 -4.61 -2.07
N GLY A 29 -1.91 -5.17 -0.87
CA GLY A 29 -0.76 -5.98 -0.46
C GLY A 29 0.54 -5.19 -0.33
N GLY A 30 0.47 -3.88 -0.03
CA GLY A 30 1.65 -3.03 0.06
C GLY A 30 2.16 -2.49 -1.27
N ALA A 31 1.59 -2.90 -2.41
CA ALA A 31 2.05 -2.48 -3.74
C ALA A 31 1.90 -0.96 -3.98
N ALA A 32 0.72 -0.43 -3.61
CA ALA A 32 0.43 1.00 -3.71
C ALA A 32 1.33 1.82 -2.78
N GLU A 33 1.56 1.33 -1.56
CA GLU A 33 2.40 1.98 -0.55
C GLU A 33 3.86 2.06 -0.99
N ILE A 34 4.43 0.96 -1.51
CA ILE A 34 5.80 0.92 -2.02
C ILE A 34 5.93 1.83 -3.25
N SER A 35 4.92 1.81 -4.15
CA SER A 35 4.89 2.72 -5.31
C SER A 35 4.92 4.18 -4.89
N CYS A 36 4.13 4.53 -3.86
CA CYS A 36 4.09 5.87 -3.32
C CYS A 36 5.40 6.26 -2.62
N SER A 37 6.01 5.35 -1.83
CA SER A 37 7.33 5.60 -1.21
C SER A 37 8.39 5.92 -2.27
N VAL A 38 8.47 5.13 -3.35
CA VAL A 38 9.42 5.37 -4.45
C VAL A 38 9.15 6.71 -5.15
N ALA A 39 7.88 7.06 -5.39
CA ALA A 39 7.52 8.33 -6.01
C ALA A 39 7.86 9.53 -5.12
N VAL A 40 7.51 9.46 -3.83
CA VAL A 40 7.80 10.51 -2.85
C VAL A 40 9.31 10.67 -2.66
N GLY A 41 10.07 9.58 -2.58
CA GLY A 41 11.53 9.64 -2.48
C GLY A 41 12.17 10.35 -3.68
N LYS A 42 11.68 10.09 -4.90
CA LYS A 42 12.15 10.79 -6.11
C LYS A 42 11.82 12.28 -6.10
N GLU A 43 10.66 12.68 -5.56
CA GLU A 43 10.32 14.10 -5.41
C GLU A 43 11.14 14.76 -4.29
N ALA A 44 11.40 14.04 -3.20
CA ALA A 44 12.27 14.51 -2.12
C ALA A 44 13.68 14.86 -2.63
N ASP A 45 14.25 14.06 -3.53
CA ASP A 45 15.58 14.31 -4.10
C ASP A 45 15.64 15.55 -5.01
N LYS A 46 14.50 16.01 -5.54
CA LYS A 46 14.42 17.26 -6.33
C LYS A 46 14.38 18.50 -5.44
N ILE A 47 13.90 18.36 -4.20
CA ILE A 47 13.75 19.46 -3.24
C ILE A 47 15.08 19.63 -2.51
N LYS A 48 15.66 20.84 -2.56
CA LYS A 48 16.94 21.17 -1.90
C LYS A 48 16.78 21.83 -0.53
N THR A 49 15.54 22.06 -0.11
CA THR A 49 15.19 22.75 1.13
C THR A 49 15.09 21.75 2.29
N ILE A 50 15.00 22.25 3.53
CA ILE A 50 14.81 21.47 4.76
C ILE A 50 13.61 20.50 4.66
N GLU A 51 12.59 20.86 3.88
CA GLU A 51 11.42 20.01 3.62
C GLU A 51 11.77 18.64 3.05
N GLN A 52 12.92 18.50 2.37
CA GLN A 52 13.41 17.21 1.86
C GLN A 52 13.41 16.11 2.94
N TYR A 53 13.80 16.45 4.17
CA TYR A 53 13.83 15.50 5.28
C TYR A 53 12.42 15.05 5.67
N ALA A 54 11.44 15.95 5.63
CA ALA A 54 10.04 15.62 5.90
C ALA A 54 9.46 14.69 4.82
N PHE A 55 9.77 14.94 3.54
CA PHE A 55 9.34 14.04 2.45
C PHE A 55 9.98 12.65 2.56
N ARG A 56 11.26 12.57 2.94
CA ARG A 56 11.92 11.28 3.18
C ARG A 56 11.30 10.54 4.37
N ALA A 57 11.07 11.23 5.49
CA ALA A 57 10.39 10.64 6.65
C ALA A 57 8.98 10.14 6.28
N PHE A 58 8.25 10.85 5.42
CA PHE A 58 6.96 10.40 4.91
C PHE A 58 7.09 9.15 4.03
N ALA A 59 8.10 9.10 3.15
CA ALA A 59 8.36 7.90 2.34
C ALA A 59 8.64 6.67 3.22
N ASP A 60 9.45 6.83 4.27
CA ASP A 60 9.74 5.77 5.24
C ASP A 60 8.48 5.37 6.03
N ALA A 61 7.61 6.32 6.38
CA ALA A 61 6.34 6.04 7.03
C ALA A 61 5.35 5.28 6.11
N LEU A 62 5.44 5.42 4.79
CA LEU A 62 4.63 4.61 3.87
C LEU A 62 5.05 3.14 3.90
N GLU A 63 6.32 2.86 4.17
CA GLU A 63 6.91 1.52 4.23
C GLU A 63 6.52 0.72 5.49
N CYS A 64 5.94 1.36 6.51
CA CYS A 64 5.49 0.65 7.72
C CYS A 64 4.41 -0.40 7.44
N ILE A 65 3.53 -0.17 6.46
CA ILE A 65 2.44 -1.08 6.09
C ILE A 65 2.99 -2.37 5.46
N PRO A 66 3.82 -2.33 4.40
CA PRO A 66 4.41 -3.55 3.85
C PRO A 66 5.31 -4.28 4.85
N ILE A 67 6.03 -3.56 5.73
CA ILE A 67 6.81 -4.19 6.82
C ILE A 67 5.89 -4.98 7.75
N ALA A 68 4.83 -4.36 8.26
CA ALA A 68 3.88 -5.03 9.13
C ALA A 68 3.20 -6.23 8.44
N LEU A 69 2.92 -6.14 7.14
CA LEU A 69 2.41 -7.28 6.37
C LEU A 69 3.42 -8.42 6.30
N ALA A 70 4.69 -8.14 5.98
CA ALA A 70 5.73 -9.16 5.93
C ALA A 70 5.93 -9.84 7.29
N GLU A 71 5.98 -9.07 8.39
CA GLU A 71 6.10 -9.58 9.75
C GLU A 71 4.92 -10.50 10.13
N ASN A 72 3.68 -10.07 9.84
CA ASN A 72 2.49 -10.87 10.10
C ASN A 72 2.45 -12.18 9.31
N CYS A 73 3.15 -12.21 8.17
CA CYS A 73 3.21 -13.36 7.28
C CYS A 73 4.45 -14.23 7.53
N GLY A 74 5.26 -13.89 8.55
CA GLY A 74 6.44 -14.66 8.96
C GLY A 74 7.63 -14.54 8.01
N MET A 75 7.63 -13.53 7.15
CA MET A 75 8.74 -13.23 6.23
C MET A 75 9.69 -12.21 6.84
N ASP A 76 10.95 -12.17 6.38
CA ASP A 76 11.87 -11.12 6.77
C ASP A 76 11.41 -9.79 6.13
N PRO A 77 11.03 -8.78 6.93
CA PRO A 77 10.45 -7.54 6.41
C PRO A 77 11.45 -6.74 5.57
N ILE A 78 12.73 -6.75 5.94
CA ILE A 78 13.76 -5.96 5.27
C ILE A 78 14.08 -6.58 3.91
N VAL A 79 14.27 -7.90 3.87
CA VAL A 79 14.56 -8.63 2.63
C VAL A 79 13.38 -8.51 1.67
N THR A 80 12.17 -8.81 2.15
CA THR A 80 10.95 -8.80 1.32
C THR A 80 10.68 -7.42 0.73
N LEU A 81 10.78 -6.36 1.55
CA LEU A 81 10.56 -5.00 1.07
C LEU A 81 11.60 -4.63 0.01
N THR A 82 12.88 -4.92 0.26
CA THR A 82 13.97 -4.60 -0.68
C THR A 82 13.80 -5.33 -2.01
N GLU A 83 13.41 -6.60 -1.99
CA GLU A 83 13.12 -7.38 -3.18
C GLU A 83 11.94 -6.81 -3.98
N VAL A 84 10.80 -6.56 -3.32
CA VAL A 84 9.60 -6.03 -3.98
C VAL A 84 9.87 -4.63 -4.54
N LYS A 85 10.54 -3.76 -3.79
CA LYS A 85 10.92 -2.41 -4.23
C LYS A 85 11.86 -2.46 -5.43
N SER A 86 12.85 -3.35 -5.43
CA SER A 86 13.77 -3.55 -6.56
C SER A 86 13.04 -4.03 -7.81
N LYS A 87 12.19 -5.06 -7.68
CA LYS A 87 11.36 -5.56 -8.79
C LYS A 87 10.42 -4.51 -9.35
N GLN A 88 9.79 -3.72 -8.48
CA GLN A 88 8.88 -2.65 -8.87
C GLN A 88 9.59 -1.54 -9.66
N ILE A 89 10.84 -1.23 -9.33
CA ILE A 89 11.67 -0.29 -10.07
C ILE A 89 12.12 -0.89 -11.41
N SER A 90 12.59 -2.14 -11.42
CA SER A 90 13.08 -2.81 -12.63
C SER A 90 11.98 -3.08 -13.67
N GLU A 91 10.80 -3.51 -13.23
CA GLU A 91 9.67 -3.82 -14.11
C GLU A 91 8.76 -2.61 -14.35
N ASN A 92 9.00 -1.49 -13.66
CA ASN A 92 8.15 -0.30 -13.66
C ASN A 92 6.64 -0.63 -13.47
N ASN A 93 6.37 -1.66 -12.67
CA ASN A 93 5.03 -2.21 -12.49
C ASN A 93 4.52 -1.89 -11.09
N PRO A 94 3.59 -0.93 -10.93
CA PRO A 94 3.08 -0.51 -9.62
C PRO A 94 2.16 -1.55 -8.95
N ALA A 95 1.89 -2.68 -9.61
CA ALA A 95 1.03 -3.74 -9.13
C ALA A 95 1.76 -4.82 -8.30
N LEU A 96 3.08 -4.69 -8.11
CA LEU A 96 3.88 -5.66 -7.36
C LEU A 96 3.85 -5.33 -5.87
N GLY A 97 3.44 -6.31 -5.06
CA GLY A 97 3.33 -6.20 -3.62
C GLY A 97 3.66 -7.52 -2.93
N ILE A 98 3.50 -7.52 -1.60
CA ILE A 98 3.78 -8.66 -0.73
C ILE A 98 2.57 -9.60 -0.77
N ASN A 99 2.78 -10.86 -1.19
CA ASN A 99 1.73 -11.87 -1.18
C ASN A 99 1.86 -12.77 0.05
N CYS A 100 0.99 -12.56 1.02
CA CYS A 100 0.93 -13.31 2.26
C CYS A 100 0.35 -14.73 2.17
N MET A 101 -0.28 -15.10 1.03
CA MET A 101 -0.92 -16.41 0.90
C MET A 101 0.07 -17.50 0.46
N ASP A 102 1.00 -17.15 -0.43
CA ASP A 102 1.97 -18.09 -0.99
C ASP A 102 3.41 -17.84 -0.47
N ALA A 103 3.58 -16.85 0.42
CA ALA A 103 4.89 -16.33 0.86
C ALA A 103 5.85 -16.04 -0.32
N ASP A 104 5.29 -15.56 -1.44
CA ASP A 104 6.03 -15.27 -2.66
C ASP A 104 5.92 -13.78 -3.00
N CYS A 105 6.97 -13.19 -3.56
CA CYS A 105 7.05 -11.77 -3.89
C CYS A 105 6.55 -11.45 -5.31
N ASN A 106 5.84 -12.38 -5.97
CA ASN A 106 5.48 -12.29 -7.40
C ASN A 106 3.98 -12.16 -7.70
N GLY A 107 3.13 -11.92 -6.71
CA GLY A 107 1.68 -12.03 -6.86
C GLY A 107 1.01 -10.86 -7.59
N LYS A 108 0.82 -10.94 -8.92
CA LYS A 108 -0.24 -10.19 -9.64
C LYS A 108 -1.65 -10.72 -9.28
N ARG A 109 -1.94 -10.95 -7.99
CA ARG A 109 -3.15 -11.65 -7.55
C ARG A 109 -4.06 -10.73 -6.74
N GLY A 110 -5.16 -10.33 -7.38
CA GLY A 110 -6.52 -10.25 -6.83
C GLY A 110 -6.84 -9.24 -5.72
N ILE A 111 -5.86 -8.71 -5.00
CA ILE A 111 -6.11 -7.75 -3.93
C ILE A 111 -6.23 -6.37 -4.56
N ILE A 112 -7.48 -5.94 -4.76
CA ILE A 112 -7.79 -4.60 -5.26
C ILE A 112 -8.34 -3.74 -4.13
N HIS A 113 -7.77 -2.55 -3.99
CA HIS A 113 -8.32 -1.52 -3.14
C HIS A 113 -8.83 -0.36 -3.98
N ARG A 114 -9.73 0.43 -3.42
CA ARG A 114 -10.23 1.62 -4.11
C ARG A 114 -9.27 2.76 -3.92
N LEU A 115 -8.98 3.47 -5.01
CA LEU A 115 -8.15 4.66 -5.00
C LEU A 115 -8.66 5.71 -3.98
N GLN A 116 -9.95 6.07 -4.01
CA GLN A 116 -10.53 7.02 -3.06
C GLN A 116 -10.45 6.59 -1.59
N ARG A 117 -10.62 5.29 -1.29
CA ARG A 117 -10.55 4.82 0.11
C ARG A 117 -9.12 4.89 0.62
N PHE A 118 -8.15 4.53 -0.23
CA PHE A 118 -6.73 4.70 0.07
C PHE A 118 -6.35 6.18 0.28
N TYR A 119 -6.77 7.08 -0.61
CA TYR A 119 -6.54 8.52 -0.45
C TYR A 119 -7.15 9.07 0.83
N HIS A 120 -8.40 8.71 1.12
CA HIS A 120 -9.08 9.20 2.31
C HIS A 120 -8.43 8.67 3.60
N GLN A 121 -8.00 7.40 3.59
CA GLN A 121 -7.27 6.81 4.71
C GLN A 121 -5.95 7.54 4.97
N ARG A 122 -5.16 7.80 3.92
CA ARG A 122 -3.89 8.53 4.06
C ARG A 122 -4.10 9.99 4.44
N LYS A 123 -5.12 10.66 3.88
CA LYS A 123 -5.47 12.03 4.23
C LYS A 123 -5.84 12.16 5.70
N ASN A 124 -6.71 11.27 6.19
CA ASN A 124 -7.10 11.29 7.60
C ASN A 124 -5.92 10.98 8.53
N SER A 125 -5.02 10.06 8.14
CA SER A 125 -3.79 9.81 8.90
C SER A 125 -2.88 11.03 8.97
N THR A 126 -2.65 11.73 7.85
CA THR A 126 -1.83 12.95 7.85
C THR A 126 -2.47 14.11 8.61
N GLU A 127 -3.81 14.19 8.64
CA GLU A 127 -4.53 15.23 9.40
C GLU A 127 -4.55 14.96 10.91
N LEU A 128 -4.34 13.71 11.35
CA LEU A 128 -4.28 13.34 12.76
C LEU A 128 -2.89 13.54 13.39
N GLU A 129 -1.84 13.69 12.57
CA GLU A 129 -0.45 13.85 13.01
C GLU A 129 0.02 15.32 13.08
N ILE A 130 -0.84 16.27 12.70
CA ILE A 130 -0.64 17.73 12.80
C ILE A 130 -1.50 18.29 13.94
#